data_AF-A0A258K1S9-F1
#
_entry.id   AF-A0A258K1S9-F1
#
_cell.length_a   1.000
_cell.length_b   1.000
_cell.length_c   1.000
_cell.angle_alpha   90.00
_cell.angle_beta   90.00
_cell.angle_gamma   90.00
#
_symmetry.space_group_name_H-M   'P 1'
#
loop_
_entity.id
_entity.type
_entity.pdbx_description
1 polymer ?
#
loop_
_entity_poly.entity_id
_entity_poly.type
_entity_poly.pdbx_seq_one_letter_code
_entity_poly.pdbx_strand_id
1 'polypeptide(L)'
;MSDETNILARYVADLSFADLPPEVVARAERLVLDFFGNIARGGADAESSASVRAMLARLGLDGPGACTVVGATRTYAPAIAALLNGVYGHSLDFDDTHAESSLHPSAPVVCAAFAAAEMTGASGRDFITAVIAGYEVCCRLGVALDPTVHYARGF
;
A
#
# COMPACT_ATOMS: atom_id res chain seq x y z
N MET A 1 -2.53 -14.82 -22.45
CA MET A 1 -1.69 -14.38 -21.32
C MET A 1 -0.42 -15.20 -21.35
N SER A 2 0.74 -14.59 -21.16
CA SER A 2 1.98 -15.35 -21.02
C SER A 2 1.92 -16.22 -19.76
N ASP A 3 2.77 -17.24 -19.66
CA ASP A 3 2.75 -18.17 -18.53
C ASP A 3 2.98 -17.43 -17.20
N GLU A 4 3.83 -16.40 -17.20
CA GLU A 4 4.19 -15.60 -16.03
C GLU A 4 3.00 -14.84 -15.43
N THR A 5 2.14 -14.24 -16.27
CA THR A 5 0.92 -13.56 -15.78
C THR A 5 -0.02 -14.55 -15.10
N ASN A 6 -0.19 -15.75 -15.69
CA ASN A 6 -1.03 -16.79 -15.11
C ASN A 6 -0.43 -17.37 -13.81
N ILE A 7 0.90 -17.45 -13.70
CA ILE A 7 1.59 -17.87 -12.47
C ILE A 7 1.34 -16.86 -11.35
N LEU A 8 1.55 -15.57 -11.59
CA LEU A 8 1.33 -14.52 -10.58
C LEU A 8 -0.14 -14.43 -10.16
N ALA A 9 -1.07 -14.50 -11.12
CA ALA A 9 -2.50 -14.46 -10.83
C ALA A 9 -2.94 -15.63 -9.94
N ARG A 10 -2.48 -16.85 -10.25
CA ARG A 10 -2.76 -18.04 -9.41
C ARG A 10 -2.15 -17.92 -8.02
N TYR A 11 -0.89 -17.47 -7.92
CA TYR A 11 -0.26 -17.26 -6.63
C TYR A 11 -1.10 -16.35 -5.72
N VAL A 12 -1.56 -15.20 -6.24
CA VAL A 12 -2.39 -14.27 -5.45
C VAL A 12 -3.76 -14.87 -5.11
N ALA A 13 -4.39 -15.58 -6.06
CA ALA A 13 -5.72 -16.14 -5.86
C ALA A 13 -5.75 -17.32 -4.88
N ASP A 14 -4.68 -18.12 -4.84
CA ASP A 14 -4.62 -19.35 -4.07
C ASP A 14 -3.93 -19.17 -2.69
N LEU A 15 -3.23 -18.06 -2.46
CA LEU A 15 -2.51 -17.81 -1.20
C LEU A 15 -3.47 -17.66 -0.02
N SER A 16 -3.26 -18.45 1.03
CA SER A 16 -3.97 -18.33 2.29
C SER A 16 -3.03 -17.96 3.44
N PHE A 17 -3.60 -17.44 4.54
CA PHE A 17 -2.81 -17.12 5.74
C PHE A 17 -2.04 -18.33 6.29
N ALA A 18 -2.56 -19.55 6.12
CA ALA A 18 -1.95 -20.78 6.63
C ALA A 18 -0.68 -21.19 5.85
N ASP A 19 -0.51 -20.69 4.62
CA ASP A 19 0.66 -20.95 3.78
C ASP A 19 1.84 -20.05 4.14
N LEU A 20 1.60 -19.00 4.92
CA LEU A 20 2.59 -17.97 5.24
C LEU A 20 3.55 -18.44 6.34
N PRO A 21 4.88 -18.35 6.11
CA PRO A 21 5.85 -18.57 7.17
C PRO A 21 5.64 -17.59 8.33
N PRO A 22 5.67 -18.03 9.60
CA PRO A 22 5.40 -17.17 10.76
C PRO A 22 6.28 -15.90 10.82
N GLU A 23 7.54 -16.02 10.40
CA GLU A 23 8.48 -14.89 10.36
C GLU A 23 8.12 -13.84 9.31
N VAL A 24 7.52 -14.26 8.19
CA VAL A 24 7.04 -13.36 7.12
C VAL A 24 5.82 -12.60 7.62
N VAL A 25 4.87 -13.29 8.28
CA VAL A 25 3.71 -12.66 8.94
C VAL A 25 4.18 -11.61 9.94
N ALA A 26 5.09 -11.98 10.85
CA ALA A 26 5.61 -11.05 11.86
C ALA A 26 6.36 -9.86 11.25
N ARG A 27 7.02 -10.04 10.10
CA ARG A 27 7.67 -8.93 9.38
C ARG A 27 6.65 -8.01 8.74
N ALA A 28 5.62 -8.55 8.09
CA ALA A 28 4.54 -7.78 7.48
C ALA A 28 3.78 -6.95 8.53
N GLU A 29 3.45 -7.53 9.68
CA GLU A 29 2.81 -6.80 10.78
C GLU A 29 3.64 -5.61 11.26
N ARG A 30 4.96 -5.77 11.39
CA ARG A 30 5.88 -4.68 11.76
C ARG A 30 5.94 -3.59 10.69
N LEU A 31 5.99 -3.96 9.42
CA LEU A 31 5.99 -3.00 8.29
C LEU A 31 4.69 -2.22 8.23
N VAL A 32 3.55 -2.88 8.40
CA VAL A 32 2.24 -2.23 8.46
C VAL A 32 2.17 -1.24 9.63
N LEU A 33 2.64 -1.64 10.81
CA LEU A 33 2.65 -0.78 11.99
C LEU A 33 3.53 0.46 11.78
N ASP A 34 4.76 0.26 11.29
CA ASP A 34 5.70 1.33 10.97
C ASP A 34 5.09 2.30 9.96
N PHE A 35 4.54 1.76 8.87
CA PHE A 35 3.95 2.56 7.82
C PHE A 35 2.73 3.35 8.29
N PHE A 36 1.87 2.81 9.16
CA PHE A 36 0.78 3.58 9.77
C PHE A 36 1.28 4.76 10.60
N GLY A 37 2.43 4.63 11.26
CA GLY A 37 3.13 5.75 11.90
C GLY A 37 3.54 6.84 10.90
N ASN A 38 4.10 6.43 9.76
CA ASN A 38 4.48 7.35 8.68
C ASN A 38 3.26 8.07 8.09
N ILE A 39 2.14 7.37 7.87
CA ILE A 39 0.88 7.99 7.42
C ILE A 39 0.41 9.05 8.41
N ALA A 40 0.37 8.71 9.71
CA ALA A 40 -0.07 9.64 10.75
C ALA A 40 0.79 10.90 10.79
N ARG A 41 2.12 10.75 10.75
CA ARG A 41 3.07 11.86 10.77
C ARG A 41 3.00 12.69 9.49
N GLY A 42 3.00 12.07 8.32
CA GLY A 42 2.91 12.76 7.04
C GLY A 42 1.59 13.50 6.86
N GLY A 43 0.47 12.91 7.27
CA GLY A 43 -0.85 13.53 7.19
C GLY A 43 -0.97 14.81 8.04
N ALA A 44 -0.27 14.84 9.18
CA ALA A 44 -0.24 15.96 10.11
C ALA A 44 0.75 17.07 9.71
N ASP A 45 1.95 16.71 9.26
CA ASP A 45 3.07 17.65 9.19
C ASP A 45 3.63 17.89 7.77
N ALA A 46 3.32 17.05 6.78
CA ALA A 46 3.87 17.23 5.44
C ALA A 46 3.20 18.37 4.67
N GLU A 47 4.00 19.15 3.95
CA GLU A 47 3.53 20.27 3.11
C GLU A 47 2.58 19.80 2.00
N SER A 48 2.85 18.62 1.43
CA SER A 48 2.04 17.96 0.40
C SER A 48 0.61 17.65 0.88
N SER A 49 0.41 17.42 2.18
CA SER A 49 -0.86 16.97 2.75
C SER A 49 -1.99 17.98 2.60
N ALA A 50 -1.70 19.28 2.71
CA ALA A 50 -2.68 20.33 2.47
C ALA A 50 -3.06 20.42 0.99
N SER A 51 -2.07 20.31 0.11
CA SER A 51 -2.24 20.40 -1.35
C SER A 51 -3.10 19.26 -1.90
N VAL A 52 -2.86 18.02 -1.48
CA VAL A 52 -3.68 16.87 -1.94
C VAL A 52 -5.13 16.98 -1.47
N ARG A 53 -5.37 17.42 -0.21
CA ARG A 53 -6.74 17.63 0.29
C ARG A 53 -7.46 18.73 -0.48
N ALA A 54 -6.78 19.84 -0.77
CA ALA A 54 -7.34 20.93 -1.55
C ALA A 54 -7.66 20.49 -3.00
N MET A 55 -6.80 19.68 -3.61
CA MET A 55 -7.02 19.07 -4.92
C MET A 55 -8.28 18.19 -4.93
N LEU A 56 -8.42 17.30 -3.94
CA LEU A 56 -9.60 16.44 -3.82
C LEU A 56 -10.90 17.25 -3.63
N ALA A 57 -10.88 18.28 -2.78
CA ALA A 57 -12.04 19.15 -2.59
C ALA A 57 -12.43 19.88 -3.88
N ARG A 58 -11.45 20.41 -4.64
CA ARG A 58 -11.70 21.05 -5.95
C ARG A 58 -12.29 20.10 -6.98
N LEU A 59 -11.94 18.82 -6.92
CA LEU A 59 -12.46 17.79 -7.81
C LEU A 59 -13.81 17.21 -7.34
N GLY A 60 -14.30 17.62 -6.16
CA GLY A 60 -15.50 17.03 -5.57
C GLY A 60 -15.31 15.57 -5.12
N LEU A 61 -14.06 15.19 -4.82
CA LEU A 61 -13.67 13.83 -4.42
C LEU A 61 -13.46 13.69 -2.91
N ASP A 62 -13.75 14.73 -2.13
CA ASP A 62 -13.56 14.75 -0.67
C ASP A 62 -14.85 14.42 0.13
N GLY A 63 -15.86 13.87 -0.55
CA GLY A 63 -17.10 13.41 0.06
C GLY A 63 -16.91 12.25 1.03
N PRO A 64 -17.89 11.98 1.91
CA PRO A 64 -17.81 10.91 2.88
C PRO A 64 -17.82 9.53 2.20
N GLY A 65 -17.21 8.54 2.85
CA GLY A 65 -17.31 7.14 2.44
C GLY A 65 -17.12 6.17 3.59
N ALA A 66 -16.69 4.94 3.29
CA ALA A 66 -16.62 3.85 4.26
C ALA A 66 -15.21 3.57 4.80
N CYS A 67 -14.17 4.16 4.21
CA CYS A 67 -12.78 3.82 4.53
C CYS A 67 -12.06 4.89 5.33
N THR A 68 -11.17 4.46 6.20
CA THR A 68 -10.41 5.29 7.13
C THR A 68 -9.17 5.88 6.46
N VAL A 69 -8.93 7.15 6.72
CA VAL A 69 -7.62 7.77 6.52
C VAL A 69 -6.97 7.91 7.90
N VAL A 70 -5.77 7.37 8.08
CA VAL A 70 -5.12 7.35 9.39
C VAL A 70 -4.90 8.78 9.87
N GLY A 71 -5.34 9.06 11.10
CA GLY A 71 -5.27 10.40 11.70
C GLY A 71 -6.39 11.38 11.27
N ALA A 72 -7.26 11.00 10.33
CA ALA A 72 -8.41 11.82 9.97
C ALA A 72 -9.61 11.60 10.90
N THR A 73 -10.44 12.63 11.07
CA THR A 73 -11.68 12.57 11.86
C THR A 73 -12.91 12.18 11.04
N ARG A 74 -12.73 11.91 9.73
CA ARG A 74 -13.77 11.48 8.80
C ARG A 74 -13.28 10.36 7.90
N THR A 75 -14.22 9.61 7.34
CA THR A 75 -13.98 8.55 6.36
C THR A 75 -14.18 9.06 4.92
N TYR A 76 -13.61 8.32 3.96
CA TYR A 76 -13.61 8.67 2.54
C TYR A 76 -14.06 7.48 1.68
N ALA A 77 -14.35 7.74 0.41
CA ALA A 77 -14.51 6.68 -0.57
C ALA A 77 -13.23 5.82 -0.65
N PRO A 78 -13.30 4.50 -0.89
CA PRO A 78 -12.15 3.60 -0.74
C PRO A 78 -10.90 4.01 -1.53
N ALA A 79 -11.07 4.39 -2.81
CA ALA A 79 -9.95 4.85 -3.64
C ALA A 79 -9.31 6.14 -3.11
N ILE A 80 -10.10 7.02 -2.50
CA ILE A 80 -9.63 8.28 -1.92
C ILE A 80 -8.92 8.04 -0.60
N ALA A 81 -9.43 7.11 0.23
CA ALA A 81 -8.76 6.69 1.45
C ALA A 81 -7.39 6.07 1.15
N ALA A 82 -7.31 5.15 0.17
CA ALA A 82 -6.05 4.56 -0.27
C ALA A 82 -5.07 5.61 -0.81
N LEU A 83 -5.55 6.55 -1.64
CA LEU A 83 -4.73 7.65 -2.16
C LEU A 83 -4.17 8.53 -1.03
N LEU A 84 -5.02 8.99 -0.11
CA LEU A 84 -4.60 9.86 0.98
C LEU A 84 -3.62 9.17 1.92
N ASN A 85 -3.90 7.92 2.31
CA ASN A 85 -2.98 7.14 3.13
C ASN A 85 -1.64 6.95 2.41
N GLY A 86 -1.64 6.63 1.11
CA GLY A 86 -0.41 6.44 0.33
C GLY A 86 0.42 7.71 0.23
N VAL A 87 -0.22 8.83 -0.12
CA VAL A 87 0.43 10.14 -0.20
C VAL A 87 1.04 10.50 1.16
N TYR A 88 0.27 10.40 2.24
CA TYR A 88 0.75 10.76 3.57
C TYR A 88 1.90 9.86 4.02
N GLY A 89 1.80 8.55 3.82
CA GLY A 89 2.84 7.60 4.21
C GLY A 89 4.16 7.80 3.48
N HIS A 90 4.14 8.25 2.23
CA HIS A 90 5.34 8.49 1.43
C HIS A 90 5.82 9.97 1.44
N SER A 91 5.06 10.88 2.05
CA SER A 91 5.36 12.32 2.00
C SER A 91 6.67 12.75 2.66
N LEU A 92 7.18 11.95 3.59
CA LEU A 92 8.39 12.26 4.37
C LEU A 92 9.58 11.37 4.01
N ASP A 93 9.43 10.48 3.03
CA ASP A 93 10.48 9.53 2.60
C ASP A 93 11.03 8.67 3.76
N PHE A 94 10.12 8.30 4.68
CA PHE A 94 10.41 7.50 5.89
C PHE A 94 9.86 6.08 5.82
N ASP A 95 9.10 5.76 4.77
CA ASP A 95 8.54 4.43 4.55
C ASP A 95 9.60 3.42 4.09
N ASP A 96 9.23 2.15 4.10
CA ASP A 96 10.15 1.05 3.87
C ASP A 96 10.76 1.05 2.47
N THR A 97 11.93 0.45 2.34
CA THR A 97 12.58 0.20 1.05
C THR A 97 12.87 -1.27 0.88
N HIS A 98 12.46 -1.84 -0.26
CA HIS A 98 12.94 -3.12 -0.74
C HIS A 98 14.10 -2.88 -1.72
N ALA A 99 15.33 -2.99 -1.21
CA ALA A 99 16.54 -2.58 -1.92
C ALA A 99 16.76 -3.32 -3.24
N GLU A 100 16.48 -4.63 -3.28
CA GLU A 100 16.70 -5.45 -4.49
C GLU A 100 15.79 -5.03 -5.65
N SER A 101 14.56 -4.60 -5.37
CA SER A 101 13.65 -4.10 -6.40
C SER A 101 13.69 -2.58 -6.56
N SER A 102 14.44 -1.86 -5.72
CA SER A 102 14.45 -0.40 -5.63
C SER A 102 13.05 0.23 -5.48
N LEU A 103 12.20 -0.34 -4.61
CA LEU A 103 10.81 0.10 -4.39
C LEU A 103 10.53 0.46 -2.93
N HIS A 104 9.51 1.30 -2.72
CA HIS A 104 8.84 1.51 -1.44
C HIS A 104 7.46 0.82 -1.45
N PRO A 105 7.39 -0.48 -1.11
CA PRO A 105 6.18 -1.28 -1.34
C PRO A 105 5.04 -0.96 -0.37
N SER A 106 5.30 -0.45 0.84
CA SER A 106 4.23 -0.16 1.81
C SER A 106 3.20 0.80 1.25
N ALA A 107 3.66 1.90 0.64
CA ALA A 107 2.81 3.00 0.22
C ALA A 107 1.67 2.61 -0.72
N PRO A 108 1.92 1.91 -1.84
CA PRO A 108 0.84 1.43 -2.68
C PRO A 108 0.11 0.22 -2.10
N VAL A 109 0.83 -0.76 -1.54
CA VAL A 109 0.23 -2.06 -1.21
C VAL A 109 -0.60 -2.01 0.07
N VAL A 110 -0.05 -1.47 1.16
CA VAL A 110 -0.74 -1.43 2.47
C VAL A 110 -1.99 -0.57 2.37
N CYS A 111 -1.94 0.56 1.67
CA CYS A 111 -3.09 1.45 1.50
C CYS A 111 -4.22 0.83 0.71
N ALA A 112 -3.90 0.14 -0.40
CA ALA A 112 -4.89 -0.56 -1.20
C ALA A 112 -5.52 -1.73 -0.42
N ALA A 113 -4.69 -2.54 0.25
CA ALA A 113 -5.16 -3.67 1.07
C ALA A 113 -6.01 -3.19 2.25
N PHE A 114 -5.66 -2.08 2.89
CA PHE A 114 -6.40 -1.55 4.04
C PHE A 114 -7.79 -1.05 3.63
N ALA A 115 -7.88 -0.27 2.54
CA ALA A 115 -9.17 0.16 2.00
C ALA A 115 -10.03 -1.03 1.56
N ALA A 116 -9.44 -2.03 0.89
CA ALA A 116 -10.16 -3.25 0.48
C ALA A 116 -10.65 -4.08 1.67
N ALA A 117 -9.86 -4.18 2.74
CA ALA A 117 -10.24 -4.86 3.96
C ALA A 117 -11.44 -4.19 4.62
N GLU A 118 -11.46 -2.85 4.71
CA GLU A 118 -12.61 -2.11 5.25
C GLU A 118 -13.86 -2.26 4.37
N MET A 119 -13.71 -2.24 3.04
CA MET A 119 -14.84 -2.45 2.11
C MET A 119 -15.54 -3.80 2.30
N THR A 120 -14.77 -4.82 2.65
CA THR A 120 -15.23 -6.22 2.70
C THR A 120 -15.48 -6.72 4.12
N GLY A 121 -15.10 -5.95 5.14
CA GLY A 121 -15.12 -6.39 6.53
C GLY A 121 -14.13 -7.52 6.80
N ALA A 122 -13.00 -7.54 6.08
CA ALA A 122 -12.02 -8.61 6.14
C ALA A 122 -11.33 -8.69 7.51
N SER A 123 -10.89 -9.89 7.87
CA SER A 123 -10.14 -10.08 9.12
C SER A 123 -8.72 -9.52 9.02
N GLY A 124 -8.05 -9.32 10.16
CA GLY A 124 -6.63 -8.95 10.16
C GLY A 124 -5.74 -9.98 9.44
N ARG A 125 -6.11 -11.27 9.46
CA ARG A 125 -5.39 -12.32 8.73
C ARG A 125 -5.51 -12.14 7.22
N ASP A 126 -6.71 -11.83 6.74
CA ASP A 126 -6.94 -11.58 5.32
C ASP A 126 -6.19 -10.33 4.86
N PHE A 127 -6.20 -9.26 5.68
CA PHE A 127 -5.44 -8.04 5.43
C PHE A 127 -3.93 -8.31 5.33
N ILE A 128 -3.33 -9.01 6.30
CA ILE A 128 -1.90 -9.34 6.27
C ILE A 128 -1.55 -10.25 5.09
N THR A 129 -2.43 -11.22 4.75
CA THR A 129 -2.25 -12.08 3.57
C THR A 129 -2.24 -11.26 2.28
N ALA A 130 -3.17 -10.31 2.14
CA ALA A 130 -3.23 -9.42 0.98
C ALA A 130 -2.01 -8.49 0.88
N VAL A 131 -1.51 -7.97 2.00
CA VAL A 131 -0.27 -7.17 2.04
C VAL A 131 0.92 -7.99 1.54
N ILE A 132 1.09 -9.21 2.05
CA ILE A 132 2.18 -10.10 1.64
C ILE A 132 2.08 -10.47 0.17
N ALA A 133 0.87 -10.80 -0.32
CA ALA A 133 0.65 -11.09 -1.73
C ALA A 133 1.02 -9.89 -2.62
N GLY A 134 0.62 -8.68 -2.23
CA GLY A 134 0.95 -7.46 -2.96
C GLY A 134 2.45 -7.14 -2.96
N TYR A 135 3.14 -7.33 -1.83
CA TYR A 135 4.60 -7.20 -1.72
C TYR A 135 5.32 -8.16 -2.66
N GLU A 136 4.94 -9.43 -2.65
CA GLU A 136 5.55 -10.46 -3.48
C GLU A 136 5.42 -10.10 -4.97
N VAL A 137 4.22 -9.68 -5.39
CA VAL A 137 3.97 -9.28 -6.78
C VAL A 137 4.78 -8.04 -7.15
N CYS A 138 4.72 -6.95 -6.38
CA CYS A 138 5.38 -5.70 -6.75
C CYS A 138 6.91 -5.85 -6.75
N CYS A 139 7.48 -6.54 -5.76
CA CYS A 139 8.92 -6.75 -5.68
C CYS A 139 9.43 -7.65 -6.82
N ARG A 140 8.73 -8.76 -7.14
CA ARG A 140 9.10 -9.62 -8.27
C ARG A 140 9.06 -8.88 -9.60
N LEU A 141 8.05 -8.04 -9.82
CA LEU A 141 7.97 -7.21 -11.02
C LEU A 141 9.12 -6.20 -11.07
N GLY A 142 9.44 -5.54 -9.95
CA GLY A 142 10.57 -4.62 -9.87
C GLY A 142 11.91 -5.29 -10.20
N VAL A 143 12.16 -6.49 -9.66
CA VAL A 143 13.36 -7.28 -9.98
C VAL A 143 13.39 -7.70 -11.46
N ALA A 144 12.26 -8.15 -12.00
CA ALA A 144 12.17 -8.61 -13.39
C ALA A 144 12.41 -7.49 -14.43
N LEU A 145 12.20 -6.23 -14.06
CA LEU A 145 12.42 -5.07 -14.91
C LEU A 145 13.90 -4.64 -15.02
N ASP A 146 14.79 -5.27 -14.25
CA ASP A 146 16.11 -4.74 -13.93
C ASP A 146 15.97 -3.33 -13.32
N PRO A 147 15.89 -3.22 -11.99
CA PRO A 147 15.56 -1.95 -11.34
C PRO A 147 16.62 -0.88 -11.61
N THR A 148 17.88 -1.27 -11.85
CA THR A 148 18.93 -0.30 -12.20
C THR A 148 18.69 0.30 -13.58
N VAL A 149 18.40 -0.54 -14.57
CA VAL A 149 18.13 -0.09 -15.94
C VAL A 149 16.81 0.67 -16.02
N HIS A 150 15.78 0.23 -15.28
CA HIS A 150 14.50 0.91 -15.22
C HIS A 150 14.64 2.31 -14.64
N TYR A 151 15.30 2.43 -13.48
CA TYR A 151 15.52 3.70 -12.80
C TYR A 151 16.41 4.65 -13.62
N ALA A 152 17.41 4.14 -14.33
CA ALA A 152 18.25 4.93 -15.22
C ALA A 152 17.47 5.58 -16.38
N ARG A 153 16.25 5.10 -16.68
CA ARG A 153 15.34 5.72 -17.67
C ARG A 153 14.43 6.81 -17.07
N GLY A 154 14.48 7.02 -15.76
CA GLY A 154 13.72 8.05 -15.04
C GLY A 154 12.34 7.59 -14.54
N PHE A 155 12.15 6.28 -14.33
CA PHE A 155 10.94 5.68 -13.76
C PHE A 155 11.21 5.08 -12.39
#